data_AF-A0A9X1MH59-F1
#
_entry.id   AF-A0A9X1MH59-F1
#
_cell.length_a   1.000
_cell.length_b   1.000
_cell.length_c   1.000
_cell.angle_alpha   90.00
_cell.angle_beta   90.00
_cell.angle_gamma   90.00
#
_symmetry.space_group_name_H-M   'P 1'
#
loop_
_entity.id
_entity.type
_entity.pdbx_description
1 polymer ?
#
loop_
_entity_poly.entity_id
_entity_poly.type
_entity_poly.pdbx_seq_one_letter_code
_entity_poly.pdbx_strand_id
1 'polypeptide(L)'
;MSAAAPAAYTFNADIYGPECIVEAMISTDEYEGWGLAPGVSMSVEENLDEIAAAFSIDRSDETSFDSDAFPKAVFSHQLNGECCGQCGEEI
;
A
#
# COMPACT_ATOMS: atom_id res chain seq x y z
N MET A 1 5.66 -3.29 -21.28
CA MET A 1 4.24 -3.34 -20.86
C MET A 1 4.17 -2.45 -19.64
N SER A 2 3.51 -1.28 -19.68
CA SER A 2 3.20 -0.59 -18.41
C SER A 2 2.14 -1.42 -17.72
N ALA A 3 2.44 -1.96 -16.53
CA ALA A 3 1.39 -2.42 -15.64
C ALA A 3 0.45 -1.24 -15.35
N ALA A 4 -0.85 -1.50 -15.25
CA ALA A 4 -1.78 -0.47 -14.79
C ALA A 4 -1.35 -0.04 -13.38
N ALA A 5 -1.50 1.25 -13.04
CA ALA A 5 -1.28 1.69 -11.67
C ALA A 5 -2.31 1.00 -10.74
N PRO A 6 -1.93 0.58 -9.52
CA PRO A 6 -2.88 0.11 -8.53
C PRO A 6 -3.96 1.17 -8.24
N ALA A 7 -5.19 0.71 -8.08
CA ALA A 7 -6.31 1.56 -7.64
C ALA A 7 -6.41 1.60 -6.10
N ALA A 8 -5.97 0.53 -5.43
CA ALA A 8 -5.94 0.41 -3.98
C ALA A 8 -4.93 -0.65 -3.53
N TYR A 9 -4.87 -0.88 -2.22
CA TYR A 9 -4.03 -1.89 -1.61
C TYR A 9 -4.79 -2.64 -0.52
N THR A 10 -4.60 -3.95 -0.46
CA THR A 10 -5.03 -4.76 0.70
C THR A 10 -3.90 -4.83 1.71
N PHE A 11 -4.20 -4.53 2.97
CA PHE A 11 -3.25 -4.58 4.06
C PHE A 11 -3.98 -4.87 5.37
N ASN A 12 -3.47 -5.79 6.20
CA ASN A 12 -4.06 -6.13 7.51
C ASN A 12 -5.60 -6.33 7.48
N ALA A 13 -6.06 -7.15 6.54
CA ALA A 13 -7.48 -7.48 6.30
C ALA A 13 -8.41 -6.32 5.87
N ASP A 14 -7.88 -5.11 5.63
CA ASP A 14 -8.62 -3.97 5.09
C ASP A 14 -8.12 -3.59 3.68
N ILE A 15 -8.88 -2.70 3.02
CA ILE A 15 -8.52 -2.10 1.74
C ILE A 15 -8.31 -0.60 1.89
N TYR A 16 -7.25 -0.07 1.30
CA TYR A 16 -6.87 1.34 1.41
C TYR A 16 -6.65 1.96 0.04
N GLY A 17 -7.13 3.18 -0.11
CA GLY A 17 -6.77 4.01 -1.26
C GLY A 17 -5.27 4.39 -1.23
N PRO A 18 -4.70 4.82 -2.37
CA PRO A 18 -3.28 5.15 -2.46
C PRO A 18 -2.84 6.24 -1.49
N GLU A 19 -3.70 7.22 -1.21
CA GLU A 19 -3.38 8.30 -0.28
C GLU A 19 -3.33 7.85 1.18
N CYS A 20 -3.97 6.72 1.52
CA CYS A 20 -4.12 6.26 2.90
C CYS A 20 -3.22 5.08 3.27
N ILE A 21 -2.69 4.32 2.30
CA ILE A 21 -1.98 3.07 2.60
C ILE A 21 -0.72 3.29 3.46
N VAL A 22 0.06 4.34 3.18
CA VAL A 22 1.26 4.65 3.95
C VAL A 22 0.90 5.01 5.39
N GLU A 23 -0.19 5.76 5.60
CA GLU A 23 -0.68 6.11 6.95
C GLU A 23 -1.13 4.86 7.72
N ALA A 24 -1.82 3.94 7.05
CA ALA A 24 -2.23 2.66 7.64
C ALA A 24 -1.02 1.80 8.02
N MET A 25 0.02 1.74 7.17
CA MET A 25 1.25 1.02 7.47
C MET A 25 1.95 1.57 8.70
N ILE A 26 2.23 2.87 8.74
CA ILE A 26 3.02 3.48 9.84
C ILE A 26 2.29 3.48 11.19
N SER A 27 1.00 3.18 11.18
CA SER A 27 0.20 2.96 12.39
C SER A 27 0.46 1.59 13.03
N THR A 28 1.23 0.71 12.36
CA THR A 28 1.72 -0.56 12.91
C THR A 28 3.12 -0.39 13.50
N ASP A 29 3.44 -1.21 14.51
CA ASP A 29 4.76 -1.18 15.15
C ASP A 29 5.91 -1.52 14.18
N GLU A 30 5.64 -2.29 13.12
CA GLU A 30 6.65 -2.73 12.16
C GLU A 30 7.12 -1.60 11.23
N TYR A 31 6.20 -0.71 10.85
CA TYR A 31 6.45 0.38 9.91
C TYR A 31 6.48 1.77 10.55
N GLU A 32 6.51 1.85 11.89
CA GLU A 32 6.65 3.13 12.58
C GLU A 32 7.88 3.89 12.05
N GLY A 33 7.67 5.14 11.64
CA GLY A 33 8.74 5.99 11.10
C GLY A 33 9.00 5.87 9.59
N TRP A 34 8.31 4.98 8.87
CA TRP A 34 8.39 4.85 7.40
C TRP A 34 7.45 5.79 6.63
N GLY A 35 6.86 6.77 7.32
CA GLY A 35 5.98 7.75 6.71
C GLY A 35 6.73 8.74 5.84
N LEU A 36 6.04 9.30 4.84
CA LEU A 36 6.59 10.39 4.04
C LEU A 36 6.75 11.64 4.90
N ALA A 37 8.00 12.06 5.11
CA ALA A 37 8.29 13.26 5.87
C ALA A 37 7.76 14.52 5.14
N PRO A 38 7.37 15.59 5.87
CA PRO A 38 6.93 16.83 5.26
C PRO A 38 7.97 17.39 4.28
N GLY A 39 7.53 17.70 3.06
CA GLY A 39 8.39 18.24 2.00
C GLY A 39 9.11 17.19 1.15
N VAL A 40 8.93 15.90 1.42
CA VAL A 40 9.36 14.83 0.52
C VAL A 40 8.40 14.76 -0.66
N SER A 41 8.94 14.88 -1.88
CA SER A 41 8.18 14.68 -3.12
C SER A 41 8.45 13.26 -3.62
N MET A 42 7.73 12.29 -3.04
CA MET A 42 7.81 10.87 -3.40
C MET A 42 6.39 10.34 -3.60
N SER A 43 6.19 9.53 -4.63
CA SER A 43 4.92 8.85 -4.84
C SER A 43 4.72 7.70 -3.85
N VAL A 44 3.47 7.26 -3.71
CA VAL A 44 3.12 6.11 -2.88
C VAL A 44 3.86 4.85 -3.34
N GLU A 45 3.93 4.62 -4.65
CA GLU A 45 4.65 3.48 -5.23
C GLU A 45 6.14 3.50 -4.93
N GLU A 46 6.80 4.66 -5.04
CA GLU A 46 8.21 4.82 -4.69
C GLU A 46 8.44 4.59 -3.19
N ASN A 47 7.55 5.09 -2.32
CA ASN A 47 7.68 4.85 -0.88
C ASN A 47 7.51 3.36 -0.54
N LEU A 48 6.56 2.68 -1.17
CA LEU A 48 6.36 1.25 -1.01
C LEU A 48 7.56 0.45 -1.54
N ASP A 49 8.22 0.88 -2.62
CA ASP A 49 9.45 0.26 -3.11
C ASP A 49 10.61 0.41 -2.12
N GLU A 50 10.78 1.58 -1.51
CA GLU A 50 11.81 1.81 -0.49
C GLU A 50 11.57 0.97 0.77
N ILE A 51 10.32 0.90 1.24
CA ILE A 51 9.97 0.04 2.38
C ILE A 51 10.19 -1.42 2.01
N ALA A 52 9.70 -1.88 0.86
CA ALA A 52 9.89 -3.28 0.46
C ALA A 52 11.37 -3.66 0.34
N ALA A 53 12.21 -2.78 -0.22
CA ALA A 53 13.65 -2.98 -0.30
C ALA A 53 14.30 -3.10 1.09
N ALA A 54 13.88 -2.27 2.05
CA ALA A 54 14.40 -2.30 3.41
C ALA A 54 14.00 -3.56 4.20
N PHE A 55 12.82 -4.10 3.93
CA PHE A 55 12.28 -5.30 4.60
C PHE A 55 12.49 -6.59 3.79
N SER A 56 13.23 -6.55 2.68
CA SER A 56 13.50 -7.70 1.81
C SER A 56 12.23 -8.36 1.25
N ILE A 57 11.24 -7.54 0.89
CA ILE A 57 9.98 -7.96 0.29
C ILE A 57 10.08 -7.83 -1.23
N ASP A 58 9.77 -8.90 -1.96
CA ASP A 58 9.68 -8.87 -3.41
C ASP A 58 8.26 -8.53 -3.86
N ARG A 59 7.99 -7.23 -4.09
CA ARG A 59 6.69 -6.75 -4.59
C ARG A 59 6.31 -7.29 -5.97
N SER A 60 7.26 -7.84 -6.73
CA SER A 60 6.99 -8.42 -8.04
C SER A 60 6.51 -9.87 -7.97
N ASP A 61 6.72 -10.53 -6.83
CA ASP A 61 6.21 -11.86 -6.52
C ASP A 61 5.19 -11.79 -5.37
N GLU A 62 3.92 -11.59 -5.73
CA GLU A 62 2.79 -11.55 -4.77
C GLU A 62 2.60 -12.86 -3.98
N THR A 63 3.27 -13.96 -4.37
CA THR A 63 3.23 -15.23 -3.63
C THR A 63 4.31 -15.33 -2.56
N SER A 64 5.25 -14.38 -2.52
CA SER A 64 6.38 -14.34 -1.59
C SER A 64 6.06 -13.67 -0.25
N PHE A 65 4.92 -12.95 -0.15
CA PHE A 65 4.48 -12.25 1.06
C PHE A 65 2.96 -12.27 1.18
N ASP A 66 2.44 -12.02 2.38
CA ASP A 66 1.00 -11.88 2.66
C ASP A 66 0.62 -10.41 2.85
N SER A 67 -0.66 -10.08 2.61
CA SER A 67 -1.19 -8.73 2.84
C SER A 67 -1.17 -8.31 4.31
N ASP A 68 -1.01 -9.27 5.23
CA ASP A 68 -0.79 -8.99 6.66
C ASP A 68 0.64 -8.49 6.93
N ALA A 69 1.59 -8.86 6.06
CA ALA A 69 2.97 -8.40 6.16
C ALA A 69 3.18 -7.10 5.39
N PHE A 70 2.68 -6.99 4.15
CA PHE A 70 2.92 -5.83 3.30
C PHE A 70 1.78 -5.59 2.30
N PRO A 71 1.48 -4.34 1.91
CA PRO A 71 0.35 -4.07 1.04
C PRO A 71 0.41 -4.77 -0.32
N LYS A 72 -0.68 -5.42 -0.72
CA LYS A 72 -0.85 -6.00 -2.06
C LYS A 72 -1.70 -5.11 -2.95
N ALA A 73 -1.27 -4.91 -4.19
CA ALA A 73 -1.97 -4.08 -5.16
C ALA A 73 -3.36 -4.65 -5.48
N VAL A 74 -4.34 -3.74 -5.61
CA VAL A 74 -5.69 -4.02 -6.10
C VAL A 74 -5.92 -3.12 -7.30
N PHE A 75 -6.33 -3.71 -8.42
CA PHE A 75 -6.63 -2.98 -9.64
C PHE A 75 -8.13 -2.70 -9.75
N SER A 76 -8.49 -1.66 -10.50
CA SER A 76 -9.87 -1.16 -10.59
C SER A 76 -10.93 -2.20 -10.97
N HIS A 77 -10.57 -3.24 -11.73
CA HIS A 77 -11.49 -4.31 -12.13
C HIS A 77 -11.76 -5.34 -11.02
N GLN A 78 -11.00 -5.30 -9.93
CA GLN A 78 -11.17 -6.16 -8.75
C GLN A 78 -12.04 -5.50 -7.68
N LEU A 79 -12.31 -4.20 -7.83
CA LEU A 79 -13.15 -3.41 -6.92
C LEU A 79 -14.64 -3.56 -7.28
N ASN A 80 -15.48 -3.52 -6.25
CA ASN A 80 -16.92 -3.58 -6.26
C ASN A 80 -17.55 -2.68 -5.18
N GLY A 81 -17.21 -1.39 -5.23
CA GLY A 81 -17.78 -0.35 -4.34
C GLY A 81 -17.24 -0.42 -2.91
N GLU A 82 -15.99 -0.86 -2.74
CA GLU A 82 -15.32 -0.84 -1.45
C GLU A 82 -15.02 0.59 -0.99
N CYS A 83 -14.96 0.76 0.32
CA CYS A 83 -14.51 2.00 0.95
C CYS A 83 -13.10 1.82 1.51
N CYS A 84 -12.32 2.88 1.50
CA CYS A 84 -11.04 2.94 2.18
C CYS A 84 -11.20 2.74 3.69
N GLY A 85 -10.48 1.77 4.27
CA GLY A 85 -10.51 1.46 5.70
C GLY A 85 -10.02 2.59 6.60
N GLN A 86 -9.31 3.58 6.05
CA GLN A 86 -8.82 4.75 6.81
C GLN A 86 -9.79 5.93 6.76
N CYS A 87 -10.16 6.40 5.57
CA CYS A 87 -10.96 7.63 5.40
C CYS A 87 -12.45 7.39 5.12
N GLY A 88 -12.85 6.16 4.78
CA GLY A 88 -14.23 5.81 4.43
C GLY A 88 -14.69 6.26 3.05
N GLU A 89 -13.83 6.89 2.25
CA GLU A 89 -14.15 7.27 0.86
C GLU A 89 -14.22 6.03 -0.05
N GLU A 90 -15.10 6.07 -1.05
CA GLU A 90 -15.22 5.02 -2.07
C GLU A 90 -13.96 4.97 -2.95
N ILE A 91 -13.50 3.76 -3.25
CA ILE A 91 -12.30 3.48 -4.06
C ILE A 91 -12.70 3.12 -5.50
#